data_AF-A0A7X8C0H7-F1
#
_entry.id   AF-A0A7X8C0H7-F1
#
_cell.length_a   1.000
_cell.length_b   1.000
_cell.length_c   1.000
_cell.angle_alpha   90.00
_cell.angle_beta   90.00
_cell.angle_gamma   90.00
#
_symmetry.space_group_name_H-M   'P 1'
#
loop_
_entity.id
_entity.type
_entity.pdbx_description
1 polymer ?
#
loop_
_entity_poly.entity_id
_entity_poly.type
_entity_poly.pdbx_seq_one_letter_code
_entity_poly.pdbx_strand_id
1 'polypeptide(L)'
;MKKTLVLLLALTLSTNVSCSGEKQTNEKIKTNQSIIKEEGKKMKPINLTKKDFLEKVVNYEVNPTEWKYLGDKPAIVDFYADWCGPCKMIAPVLEELADEYKDQLYIYKIDTEQEQELAAVFGIRSIPTLLFIPLEGNPQLVQGALPKASFKEVINDVLLKK
;
A
#
# COMPACT_ATOMS: atom_id res chain seq x y z
N MET A 1 -72.37 9.64 38.24
CA MET A 1 -73.72 10.09 37.74
C MET A 1 -73.53 11.25 36.78
N LYS A 2 -74.38 11.39 35.74
CA LYS A 2 -74.49 12.55 34.81
C LYS A 2 -73.26 12.76 33.88
N LYS A 3 -73.39 12.68 32.54
CA LYS A 3 -73.79 13.73 31.54
C LYS A 3 -72.74 14.86 31.45
N THR A 4 -72.23 15.32 30.30
CA THR A 4 -72.71 15.41 28.88
C THR A 4 -71.63 14.89 27.88
N LEU A 5 -71.81 14.67 26.56
CA LEU A 5 -72.80 14.97 25.50
C LEU A 5 -72.74 16.34 24.78
N VAL A 6 -71.77 16.51 23.86
CA VAL A 6 -71.74 17.31 22.61
C VAL A 6 -70.68 16.66 21.68
N LEU A 7 -70.78 16.33 20.38
CA LEU A 7 -71.83 16.30 19.32
C LEU A 7 -71.75 17.39 18.20
N LEU A 8 -71.69 16.96 16.92
CA LEU A 8 -71.58 17.74 15.64
C LEU A 8 -70.20 18.44 15.44
N LEU A 9 -69.68 18.75 14.24
CA LEU A 9 -70.17 18.78 12.83
C LEU A 9 -68.94 18.43 11.90
N ALA A 10 -68.86 17.35 11.12
CA ALA A 10 -69.42 17.01 9.78
C ALA A 10 -68.61 17.47 8.52
N LEU A 11 -68.28 16.50 7.63
CA LEU A 11 -67.74 16.60 6.24
C LEU A 11 -66.34 17.26 6.10
N THR A 12 -65.48 16.98 5.10
CA THR A 12 -65.65 16.60 3.67
C THR A 12 -64.80 15.36 3.27
N LEU A 13 -65.28 14.43 2.43
CA LEU A 13 -65.44 14.45 0.96
C LEU A 13 -64.13 14.19 0.17
N SER A 14 -64.05 13.02 -0.49
CA SER A 14 -62.89 12.55 -1.26
C SER A 14 -62.89 13.05 -2.70
N THR A 15 -61.74 13.51 -3.21
CA THR A 15 -61.52 13.69 -4.66
C THR A 15 -60.13 13.20 -5.07
N ASN A 16 -60.09 12.22 -5.98
CA ASN A 16 -58.86 11.91 -6.72
C ASN A 16 -58.70 12.95 -7.83
N VAL A 17 -57.55 13.63 -7.90
CA VAL A 17 -57.14 14.39 -9.07
C VAL A 17 -56.10 13.56 -9.83
N SER A 18 -56.44 13.19 -11.07
CA SER A 18 -55.51 12.64 -12.05
C SER A 18 -55.45 13.59 -13.24
N CYS A 19 -54.25 14.01 -13.63
CA CYS A 19 -54.00 14.54 -14.97
C CYS A 19 -52.53 14.37 -15.36
N SER A 20 -52.28 14.17 -16.65
CA SER A 20 -50.99 13.79 -17.23
C SER A 20 -50.08 14.99 -17.53
N GLY A 21 -48.75 14.80 -17.59
CA GLY A 21 -47.84 15.88 -18.00
C GLY A 21 -46.34 15.59 -18.05
N GLU A 22 -45.90 14.86 -19.08
CA GLU A 22 -44.61 15.06 -19.78
C GLU A 22 -43.24 14.70 -19.12
N LYS A 23 -42.28 14.37 -20.00
CA LYS A 23 -40.80 14.21 -19.93
C LYS A 23 -40.09 14.66 -18.62
N GLN A 24 -39.03 14.01 -18.12
CA GLN A 24 -37.88 13.46 -18.86
C GLN A 24 -36.95 12.57 -17.97
N THR A 25 -35.93 11.93 -18.58
CA THR A 25 -34.70 11.36 -17.97
C THR A 25 -34.81 10.44 -16.74
N ASN A 26 -34.70 9.13 -17.00
CA ASN A 26 -34.46 8.08 -15.99
C ASN A 26 -32.99 8.07 -15.52
N GLU A 27 -32.70 8.67 -14.37
CA GLU A 27 -31.38 8.59 -13.71
C GLU A 27 -31.35 7.46 -12.66
N LYS A 28 -30.31 6.61 -12.75
CA LYS A 28 -29.77 5.77 -11.67
C LYS A 28 -30.73 4.76 -10.99
N ILE A 29 -31.28 3.83 -11.77
CA ILE A 29 -31.26 2.42 -11.35
C ILE A 29 -30.01 1.75 -11.93
N LYS A 30 -28.92 1.79 -11.17
CA LYS A 30 -27.73 0.92 -11.37
C LYS A 30 -27.30 0.27 -10.06
N THR A 31 -28.06 -0.75 -9.70
CA THR A 31 -27.74 -1.75 -8.68
C THR A 31 -26.38 -2.39 -8.94
N ASN A 32 -25.65 -2.76 -7.87
CA ASN A 32 -24.47 -3.63 -7.85
C ASN A 32 -23.30 -3.30 -8.81
N GLN A 33 -22.39 -2.42 -8.37
CA GLN A 33 -20.99 -2.49 -8.80
C GLN A 33 -19.95 -2.04 -7.75
N SER A 34 -20.33 -2.05 -6.46
CA SER A 34 -19.53 -1.54 -5.33
C SER A 34 -19.23 -2.57 -4.23
N ILE A 35 -19.63 -3.84 -4.41
CA ILE A 35 -19.33 -4.96 -3.50
C ILE A 35 -18.86 -6.15 -4.34
N ILE A 36 -17.92 -6.95 -3.80
CA ILE A 36 -17.19 -8.06 -4.43
C ILE A 36 -16.16 -7.63 -5.50
N LYS A 37 -14.97 -7.21 -5.02
CA LYS A 37 -13.65 -7.44 -5.65
C LYS A 37 -12.55 -7.64 -4.60
N GLU A 38 -12.82 -8.55 -3.66
CA GLU A 38 -11.85 -9.00 -2.63
C GLU A 38 -11.23 -10.36 -3.03
N GLU A 39 -10.84 -10.50 -4.30
CA GLU A 39 -10.02 -11.61 -4.80
C GLU A 39 -8.84 -11.03 -5.61
N GLY A 40 -7.61 -11.48 -5.32
CA GLY A 40 -6.45 -11.21 -6.18
C GLY A 40 -5.79 -9.82 -6.07
N LYS A 41 -5.93 -9.09 -4.96
CA LYS A 41 -5.14 -7.86 -4.71
C LYS A 41 -3.67 -8.21 -4.47
N LYS A 42 -2.86 -8.25 -5.54
CA LYS A 42 -1.41 -8.49 -5.49
C LYS A 42 -0.72 -7.57 -4.48
N MET A 43 0.22 -8.11 -3.72
CA MET A 43 1.09 -7.28 -2.87
C MET A 43 2.08 -6.49 -3.75
N LYS A 44 2.46 -5.30 -3.29
CA LYS A 44 3.40 -4.38 -3.95
C LYS A 44 4.46 -3.91 -2.94
N PRO A 45 5.64 -3.43 -3.39
CA PRO A 45 6.65 -2.85 -2.51
C PRO A 45 6.08 -1.69 -1.69
N ILE A 46 6.39 -1.72 -0.39
CA ILE A 46 5.89 -0.76 0.59
C ILE A 46 6.80 0.48 0.56
N ASN A 47 6.24 1.66 0.32
CA ASN A 47 7.00 2.91 0.44
C ASN A 47 7.37 3.17 1.91
N LEU A 48 8.66 3.37 2.21
CA LEU A 48 9.11 3.81 3.54
C LEU A 48 9.54 5.27 3.50
N THR A 49 9.10 6.03 4.50
CA THR A 49 9.73 7.31 4.87
C THR A 49 10.92 7.08 5.81
N LYS A 50 11.76 8.09 6.07
CA LYS A 50 12.75 8.04 7.16
C LYS A 50 12.11 7.62 8.49
N LYS A 51 10.92 8.14 8.80
CA LYS A 51 10.21 7.77 10.03
C LYS A 51 9.88 6.28 10.05
N ASP A 52 9.25 5.76 8.98
CA ASP A 52 8.91 4.34 8.90
C ASP A 52 10.16 3.45 8.93
N PHE A 53 11.27 3.90 8.36
CA PHE A 53 12.55 3.20 8.40
C PHE A 53 13.13 3.11 9.82
N LEU A 54 13.11 4.21 10.57
CA LEU A 54 13.55 4.25 11.98
C LEU A 54 12.66 3.42 12.91
N GLU A 55 11.38 3.24 12.59
CA GLU A 55 10.42 2.44 13.36
C GLU A 55 10.43 0.95 13.00
N LYS A 56 10.68 0.59 11.74
CA LYS A 56 10.45 -0.78 11.20
C LYS A 56 11.69 -1.47 10.64
N VAL A 57 12.76 -0.73 10.35
CA VAL A 57 13.99 -1.27 9.75
C VAL A 57 15.15 -1.15 10.71
N VAL A 58 15.74 0.05 10.88
CA VAL A 58 16.87 0.30 11.80
C VAL A 58 16.79 1.72 12.34
N ASN A 59 16.82 1.84 13.67
CA ASN A 59 16.94 3.13 14.33
C ASN A 59 18.41 3.54 14.51
N TYR A 60 18.96 4.20 13.48
CA TYR A 60 20.34 4.73 13.48
C TYR A 60 20.52 6.00 14.34
N GLU A 61 19.44 6.66 14.75
CA GLU A 61 19.50 7.81 15.67
C GLU A 61 19.77 7.35 17.11
N VAL A 62 19.28 6.16 17.48
CA VAL A 62 19.54 5.51 18.79
C VAL A 62 20.81 4.66 18.76
N ASN A 63 21.09 3.95 17.65
CA ASN A 63 22.25 3.05 17.51
C ASN A 63 23.09 3.41 16.26
N PRO A 64 23.84 4.53 16.27
CA PRO A 64 24.51 5.06 15.08
C PRO A 64 25.70 4.21 14.57
N THR A 65 26.16 3.23 15.35
CA THR A 65 27.35 2.41 15.04
C THR A 65 27.08 0.91 14.97
N GLU A 66 25.82 0.48 15.14
CA GLU A 66 25.45 -0.95 15.19
C GLU A 66 24.24 -1.22 14.30
N TRP A 67 24.34 -2.24 13.44
CA TRP A 67 23.19 -2.69 12.65
C TRP A 67 22.25 -3.54 13.52
N LYS A 68 21.22 -2.90 14.07
CA LYS A 68 20.16 -3.57 14.83
C LYS A 68 18.83 -3.52 14.08
N TYR A 69 18.58 -4.58 13.31
CA TYR A 69 17.33 -4.74 12.56
C TYR A 69 16.12 -4.92 13.49
N LEU A 70 14.98 -4.35 13.08
CA LEU A 70 13.74 -4.26 13.88
C LEU A 70 12.58 -5.08 13.31
N GLY A 71 12.71 -5.63 12.10
CA GLY A 71 11.66 -6.43 11.45
C GLY A 71 11.67 -7.91 11.85
N ASP A 72 10.52 -8.56 11.70
CA ASP A 72 10.28 -9.98 12.01
C ASP A 72 10.57 -10.93 10.83
N LYS A 73 10.86 -10.38 9.64
CA LYS A 73 11.20 -11.11 8.41
C LYS A 73 12.37 -10.44 7.70
N PRO A 74 13.17 -11.15 6.89
CA PRO A 74 14.13 -10.53 5.98
C PRO A 74 13.48 -9.48 5.07
N ALA A 75 14.27 -8.53 4.56
CA ALA A 75 13.77 -7.46 3.71
C ALA A 75 14.69 -7.09 2.53
N ILE A 76 14.10 -6.49 1.50
CA ILE A 76 14.77 -5.81 0.39
C ILE A 76 14.33 -4.34 0.43
N VAL A 77 15.24 -3.39 0.27
CA VAL A 77 14.92 -1.96 0.11
C VAL A 77 15.46 -1.44 -1.22
N ASP A 78 14.58 -0.94 -2.09
CA ASP A 78 14.90 -0.28 -3.35
C ASP A 78 15.01 1.24 -3.17
N PHE A 79 16.23 1.76 -3.16
CA PHE A 79 16.50 3.21 -3.19
C PHE A 79 16.42 3.69 -4.65
N TYR A 80 15.39 4.47 -4.98
CA TYR A 80 15.01 4.82 -6.34
C TYR A 80 14.70 6.32 -6.50
N ALA A 81 14.31 6.76 -7.71
CA ALA A 81 13.64 8.03 -7.97
C ALA A 81 12.71 7.90 -9.20
N ASP A 82 11.68 8.75 -9.32
CA ASP A 82 10.68 8.63 -10.40
C ASP A 82 11.20 9.03 -11.79
N TRP A 83 12.37 9.65 -11.92
CA TRP A 83 13.03 9.85 -13.23
C TRP A 83 13.95 8.70 -13.65
N CYS A 84 14.32 7.80 -12.72
CA CYS A 84 15.32 6.75 -12.94
C CYS A 84 14.82 5.65 -13.90
N GLY A 85 15.43 5.58 -15.09
CA GLY A 85 15.14 4.57 -16.11
C GLY A 85 15.34 3.12 -15.62
N PRO A 86 16.52 2.74 -15.09
CA PRO A 86 16.77 1.37 -14.61
C PRO A 86 15.87 0.97 -13.42
N CYS A 87 15.52 1.92 -12.54
CA CYS A 87 14.58 1.68 -11.44
C CYS A 87 13.21 1.24 -11.98
N LYS A 88 12.71 1.88 -13.05
CA LYS A 88 11.45 1.50 -13.72
C LYS A 88 11.50 0.11 -14.37
N MET A 89 12.69 -0.38 -14.73
CA MET A 89 12.84 -1.75 -15.26
C MET A 89 12.74 -2.81 -14.17
N ILE A 90 13.26 -2.55 -12.96
CA ILE A 90 13.18 -3.50 -11.83
C ILE A 90 11.89 -3.38 -11.00
N ALA A 91 11.23 -2.22 -11.00
CA ALA A 91 9.96 -2.01 -10.29
C ALA A 91 8.90 -3.11 -10.52
N PRO A 92 8.57 -3.55 -11.75
CA PRO A 92 7.60 -4.65 -11.96
C PRO A 92 8.13 -6.01 -11.49
N VAL A 93 9.45 -6.22 -11.46
CA VAL A 93 10.07 -7.43 -10.90
C VAL A 93 9.92 -7.45 -9.37
N LEU A 94 10.16 -6.31 -8.72
CA LEU A 94 9.94 -6.13 -7.29
C LEU A 94 8.46 -6.24 -6.91
N GLU A 95 7.52 -5.82 -7.78
CA GLU A 95 6.08 -6.09 -7.59
C GLU A 95 5.73 -7.57 -7.67
N GLU A 96 6.31 -8.32 -8.61
CA GLU A 96 6.06 -9.75 -8.71
C GLU A 96 6.65 -10.52 -7.51
N LEU A 97 7.86 -10.16 -7.08
CA LEU A 97 8.53 -10.77 -5.93
C LEU A 97 7.85 -10.39 -4.60
N ALA A 98 7.30 -9.18 -4.47
CA ALA A 98 6.54 -8.79 -3.29
C ALA A 98 5.26 -9.63 -3.12
N ASP A 99 4.64 -10.05 -4.22
CA ASP A 99 3.47 -10.94 -4.23
C ASP A 99 3.85 -12.42 -4.01
N GLU A 100 4.94 -12.88 -4.65
CA GLU A 100 5.45 -14.26 -4.55
C GLU A 100 6.00 -14.59 -3.14
N TYR A 101 6.66 -13.63 -2.49
CA TYR A 101 7.32 -13.83 -1.19
C TYR A 101 6.67 -13.06 -0.02
N LYS A 102 5.46 -12.50 -0.19
CA LYS A 102 4.71 -11.69 0.80
C LYS A 102 4.72 -12.22 2.25
N ASP A 103 4.68 -13.54 2.41
CA ASP A 103 4.62 -14.21 3.71
C ASP A 103 6.01 -14.50 4.29
N GLN A 104 7.06 -14.42 3.48
CA GLN A 104 8.44 -14.81 3.81
C GLN A 104 9.41 -13.63 3.98
N LEU A 105 9.22 -12.52 3.26
CA LEU A 105 10.06 -11.32 3.32
C LEU A 105 9.27 -10.05 2.99
N TYR A 106 9.82 -8.90 3.35
CA TYR A 106 9.30 -7.60 2.94
C TYR A 106 10.08 -7.03 1.75
N ILE A 107 9.36 -6.40 0.80
CA ILE A 107 9.99 -5.51 -0.18
C ILE A 107 9.53 -4.10 0.10
N TYR A 108 10.49 -3.23 0.34
CA TYR A 108 10.32 -1.80 0.57
C TYR A 108 10.91 -1.01 -0.60
N LYS A 109 10.46 0.23 -0.76
CA LYS A 109 11.10 1.20 -1.65
C LYS A 109 11.18 2.58 -1.00
N ILE A 110 12.19 3.35 -1.37
CA ILE A 110 12.51 4.66 -0.79
C ILE A 110 12.86 5.61 -1.92
N ASP A 111 12.07 6.67 -2.06
CA ASP A 111 12.35 7.72 -3.02
C ASP A 111 13.48 8.62 -2.48
N THR A 112 14.63 8.57 -3.14
CA THR A 112 15.84 9.30 -2.77
C THR A 112 15.74 10.81 -2.99
N GLU A 113 14.75 11.30 -3.76
CA GLU A 113 14.50 12.75 -3.88
C GLU A 113 13.67 13.30 -2.71
N GLN A 114 12.86 12.45 -2.08
CA GLN A 114 12.05 12.80 -0.90
C GLN A 114 12.83 12.55 0.40
N GLU A 115 13.48 11.38 0.52
CA GLU A 115 14.16 10.90 1.73
C GLU A 115 15.68 11.15 1.66
N GLN A 116 16.07 12.38 1.28
CA GLN A 116 17.47 12.74 0.97
C GLN A 116 18.44 12.51 2.13
N GLU A 117 18.00 12.73 3.38
CA GLU A 117 18.82 12.50 4.57
C GLU A 117 19.12 11.00 4.76
N LEU A 118 18.11 10.15 4.57
CA LEU A 118 18.25 8.70 4.66
C LEU A 118 19.15 8.16 3.53
N ALA A 119 18.98 8.68 2.31
CA ALA A 119 19.87 8.38 1.19
C ALA A 119 21.32 8.81 1.47
N ALA A 120 21.54 9.93 2.16
CA ALA A 120 22.87 10.38 2.57
C ALA A 120 23.48 9.48 3.66
N VAL A 121 22.70 9.04 4.66
CA VAL A 121 23.13 8.10 5.72
C VAL A 121 23.60 6.77 5.14
N PHE A 122 22.86 6.21 4.17
CA PHE A 122 23.25 4.98 3.46
C PHE A 122 24.28 5.21 2.34
N GLY A 123 24.79 6.44 2.18
CA GLY A 123 25.82 6.77 1.20
C GLY A 123 25.40 6.57 -0.26
N ILE A 124 24.10 6.64 -0.56
CA ILE A 124 23.55 6.38 -1.89
C ILE A 124 24.06 7.44 -2.87
N ARG A 125 24.87 7.03 -3.86
CA ARG A 125 25.42 7.89 -4.93
C ARG A 125 24.89 7.55 -6.33
N SER A 126 24.16 6.45 -6.45
CA SER A 126 23.64 5.89 -7.70
C SER A 126 22.32 5.19 -7.42
N ILE A 127 21.41 5.20 -8.40
CA ILE A 127 20.10 4.54 -8.29
C ILE A 127 19.80 3.69 -9.54
N PRO A 128 19.14 2.53 -9.40
CA PRO A 128 18.69 1.95 -8.13
C PRO A 128 19.87 1.46 -7.30
N THR A 129 19.73 1.50 -5.97
CA THR A 129 20.60 0.79 -5.04
C THR A 129 19.74 -0.09 -4.15
N LEU A 130 20.15 -1.35 -3.99
CA LEU A 130 19.39 -2.40 -3.32
C LEU A 130 20.06 -2.75 -2.00
N LEU A 131 19.32 -2.65 -0.89
CA LEU A 131 19.76 -3.09 0.43
C LEU A 131 19.07 -4.39 0.79
N PHE A 132 19.84 -5.47 0.87
CA PHE A 132 19.39 -6.81 1.25
C PHE A 132 19.61 -7.02 2.74
N ILE A 133 18.54 -7.25 3.50
CA ILE A 133 18.54 -7.32 4.96
C ILE A 133 18.15 -8.74 5.38
N PRO A 134 19.11 -9.61 5.76
CA PRO A 134 18.78 -10.88 6.39
C PRO A 134 18.22 -10.64 7.79
N LEU A 135 17.43 -11.57 8.31
CA LEU A 135 16.93 -11.50 9.70
C LEU A 135 18.06 -11.58 10.73
N GLU A 136 19.17 -12.24 10.38
CA GLU A 136 20.38 -12.36 11.19
C GLU A 136 21.63 -12.05 10.36
N GLY A 137 22.46 -11.16 10.89
CA GLY A 137 23.72 -10.72 10.28
C GLY A 137 23.69 -9.28 9.77
N ASN A 138 24.75 -8.88 9.07
CA ASN A 138 24.85 -7.56 8.44
C ASN A 138 24.11 -7.55 7.09
N PRO A 139 23.54 -6.41 6.69
CA PRO A 139 22.89 -6.26 5.39
C PRO A 139 23.93 -6.08 4.29
N GLN A 140 23.50 -6.24 3.03
CA GLN A 140 24.36 -6.10 1.85
C GLN A 140 23.80 -5.01 0.93
N LEU A 141 24.65 -4.05 0.55
CA LEU A 141 24.32 -3.02 -0.45
C LEU A 141 24.83 -3.44 -1.83
N VAL A 142 23.96 -3.41 -2.83
CA VAL A 142 24.27 -3.66 -4.23
C VAL A 142 23.82 -2.47 -5.07
N GLN A 143 24.73 -1.88 -5.84
CA GLN A 143 24.41 -0.75 -6.72
C GLN A 143 24.03 -1.23 -8.12
N GLY A 144 23.02 -0.62 -8.72
CA GLY A 144 22.54 -0.93 -10.06
C GLY A 144 21.34 -1.89 -10.08
N ALA A 145 20.76 -2.04 -11.28
CA ALA A 145 19.60 -2.89 -11.52
C ALA A 145 20.01 -4.37 -11.66
N LEU A 146 19.32 -5.27 -10.97
CA LEU A 146 19.52 -6.71 -11.06
C LEU A 146 18.46 -7.40 -11.95
N PRO A 147 18.81 -8.49 -12.65
CA PRO A 147 17.81 -9.35 -13.30
C PRO A 147 17.02 -10.16 -12.27
N LYS A 148 15.80 -10.59 -12.63
CA LYS A 148 14.91 -11.39 -11.77
C LYS A 148 15.56 -12.68 -11.24
N ALA A 149 16.45 -13.30 -12.00
CA ALA A 149 17.20 -14.48 -11.55
C ALA A 149 18.04 -14.18 -10.30
N SER A 150 18.89 -13.14 -10.37
CA SER A 150 19.76 -12.76 -9.25
C SER A 150 19.03 -12.17 -8.06
N PHE A 151 17.84 -11.60 -8.23
CA PHE A 151 16.95 -11.36 -7.09
C PHE A 151 16.55 -12.66 -6.38
N LYS A 152 16.20 -13.74 -7.11
CA LYS A 152 15.84 -15.03 -6.49
C LYS A 152 17.03 -15.76 -5.88
N GLU A 153 18.21 -15.68 -6.51
CA GLU A 153 19.47 -16.17 -5.95
C GLU A 153 19.74 -15.52 -4.59
N VAL A 154 19.73 -14.18 -4.49
CA VAL A 154 19.94 -13.46 -3.22
C VAL A 154 18.82 -13.73 -2.19
N ILE A 155 17.56 -13.86 -2.63
CA ILE A 155 16.44 -14.22 -1.74
C ILE A 155 16.66 -15.61 -1.11
N ASN A 156 17.04 -16.61 -1.90
CA ASN A 156 17.23 -17.98 -1.40
C ASN A 156 18.50 -18.09 -0.55
N ASP A 157 19.64 -17.60 -1.07
CA ASP A 157 20.96 -17.86 -0.49
C ASP A 157 21.26 -16.97 0.72
N VAL A 158 20.84 -15.70 0.68
CA VAL A 158 21.19 -14.68 1.69
C VAL A 158 20.04 -14.43 2.67
N LEU A 159 18.82 -14.22 2.16
CA LEU A 159 17.68 -13.78 2.98
C LEU A 159 16.99 -14.96 3.68
N LEU A 160 16.68 -16.03 2.95
CA LEU A 160 15.91 -17.17 3.45
C LEU A 160 16.78 -18.36 3.87
N LYS A 161 17.99 -18.49 3.32
CA LYS A 161 18.98 -19.56 3.56
C LYS A 161 18.38 -20.97 3.34
N LYS A 162 17.85 -21.22 2.13
CA LYS A 162 17.09 -22.43 1.73
C LYS A 162 17.66 -23.15 0.53
#